data_AF-A0A1M5YS92-F1
#
_entry.id   AF-A0A1M5YS92-F1
#
_cell.length_a   1.000
_cell.length_b   1.000
_cell.length_c   1.000
_cell.angle_alpha   90.00
_cell.angle_beta   90.00
_cell.angle_gamma   90.00
#
_symmetry.space_group_name_H-M   'P 1'
#
loop_
_entity.id
_entity.type
_entity.pdbx_description
1 polymer ?
#
loop_
_entity_poly.entity_id
_entity_poly.type
_entity_poly.pdbx_seq_one_letter_code
_entity_poly.pdbx_strand_id
1 'polypeptide(L)'
;MLSVITLLVVLTLSILVTRVATVALTHTGLSKESAKFQARSAFTGVGFTTDESEKVVNHPVRRRILLVLMLLGNAGIVTAVSSLIVSFINVDRSSSPFWPIALLISGVLLLWFVANSAFVDRHLSNLISTVLKQYTTIDIHDFSKLLHLSGDYQISEVHVEDTGVQ
;
A
#
# COMPACT_ATOMS: atom_id res chain seq x y z
N MET A 1 18.74 -20.43 -10.18
CA MET A 1 17.31 -20.67 -10.54
C MET A 1 16.40 -20.24 -9.41
N LEU A 2 16.44 -20.90 -8.24
CA LEU A 2 15.58 -20.55 -7.09
C LEU A 2 15.70 -19.08 -6.68
N SER A 3 16.92 -18.54 -6.58
CA SER A 3 17.20 -17.13 -6.28
C SER A 3 16.52 -16.14 -7.26
N VAL A 4 16.55 -16.46 -8.56
CA VAL A 4 15.89 -15.64 -9.60
C VAL A 4 14.38 -15.70 -9.42
N ILE A 5 13.82 -16.89 -9.17
CA ILE A 5 12.39 -17.07 -8.94
C ILE A 5 11.96 -16.30 -7.70
N THR A 6 12.68 -16.42 -6.59
CA THR A 6 12.42 -15.67 -5.35
C THR A 6 12.42 -14.18 -5.61
N LEU A 7 13.41 -13.66 -6.35
CA LEU A 7 13.46 -12.25 -6.74
C LEU A 7 12.21 -11.84 -7.53
N LEU A 8 11.83 -12.60 -8.57
CA LEU A 8 10.64 -12.30 -9.37
C LEU A 8 9.35 -12.34 -8.54
N VAL A 9 9.23 -13.29 -7.61
CA VAL A 9 8.11 -13.39 -6.68
C VAL A 9 8.05 -12.16 -5.77
N VAL A 10 9.17 -11.76 -5.18
CA VAL A 10 9.23 -10.57 -4.31
C VAL A 10 8.85 -9.31 -5.09
N LEU A 11 9.33 -9.14 -6.32
CA LEU A 11 8.96 -8.01 -7.17
C LEU A 11 7.47 -8.02 -7.52
N THR A 12 6.91 -9.20 -7.83
CA THR A 12 5.48 -9.38 -8.11
C THR A 12 4.63 -8.99 -6.91
N LEU A 13 4.99 -9.49 -5.72
CA LEU A 13 4.31 -9.16 -4.47
C LEU A 13 4.41 -7.67 -4.14
N SER A 14 5.58 -7.06 -4.36
CA SER A 14 5.80 -5.61 -4.16
C SER A 14 4.86 -4.77 -5.04
N ILE A 15 4.71 -5.14 -6.31
CA ILE A 15 3.77 -4.49 -7.24
C ILE A 15 2.32 -4.69 -6.79
N LEU A 16 1.97 -5.89 -6.34
CA LEU A 16 0.61 -6.21 -5.91
C LEU A 16 0.24 -5.46 -4.63
N VAL A 17 1.10 -5.48 -3.61
CA VAL A 17 0.90 -4.80 -2.33
C VAL A 17 0.75 -3.29 -2.53
N THR A 18 1.61 -2.67 -3.34
CA THR A 18 1.51 -1.23 -3.62
C THR A 18 0.23 -0.87 -4.38
N ARG A 19 -0.24 -1.73 -5.29
CA ARG A 19 -1.54 -1.53 -5.97
C ARG A 19 -2.73 -1.70 -5.03
N VAL A 20 -2.72 -2.72 -4.17
CA VAL A 20 -3.74 -2.90 -3.13
C VAL A 20 -3.82 -1.67 -2.24
N ALA A 21 -2.69 -1.19 -1.75
CA ALA A 21 -2.65 0.00 -0.91
C ALA A 21 -3.08 1.26 -1.66
N THR A 22 -2.75 1.41 -2.94
CA THR A 22 -3.24 2.52 -3.77
C THR A 22 -4.77 2.53 -3.79
N VAL A 23 -5.41 1.40 -4.08
CA VAL A 23 -6.87 1.28 -4.11
C VAL A 23 -7.47 1.54 -2.72
N ALA A 24 -6.88 0.97 -1.67
CA ALA A 24 -7.33 1.18 -0.29
C ALA A 24 -7.27 2.67 0.12
N LEU A 25 -6.17 3.36 -0.19
CA LEU A 25 -6.00 4.78 0.07
C LEU A 25 -7.00 5.62 -0.75
N THR A 26 -7.27 5.26 -2.01
CA THR A 26 -8.32 5.92 -2.80
C THR A 26 -9.71 5.77 -2.16
N HIS A 27 -10.02 4.60 -1.58
CA HIS A 27 -11.29 4.39 -0.85
C HIS A 27 -11.43 5.25 0.41
N THR A 28 -10.32 5.76 0.98
CA THR A 28 -10.35 6.72 2.10
C THR A 28 -10.52 8.18 1.67
N GLY A 29 -10.72 8.45 0.37
CA GLY A 29 -10.98 9.80 -0.17
C GLY A 29 -9.76 10.50 -0.78
N LEU A 30 -8.61 9.84 -0.90
CA LEU A 30 -7.47 10.40 -1.64
C LEU A 30 -7.68 10.31 -3.15
N SER A 31 -7.18 11.29 -3.90
CA SER A 31 -7.14 11.20 -5.36
C SER A 31 -6.30 9.99 -5.79
N LYS A 32 -6.64 9.37 -6.92
CA LYS A 32 -5.93 8.19 -7.43
C LYS A 32 -4.42 8.45 -7.61
N GLU A 33 -4.06 9.66 -8.04
CA GLU A 33 -2.66 10.05 -8.23
C GLU A 33 -1.91 10.20 -6.90
N SER A 34 -2.51 10.91 -5.93
CA SER A 34 -1.93 11.07 -4.59
C SER A 34 -1.82 9.72 -3.88
N ALA A 35 -2.85 8.88 -3.92
CA ALA A 35 -2.84 7.53 -3.34
C ALA A 35 -1.74 6.64 -3.96
N LYS A 36 -1.54 6.71 -5.28
CA LYS A 36 -0.52 5.94 -6.00
C LYS A 36 0.89 6.40 -5.64
N PHE A 37 1.09 7.72 -5.56
CA PHE A 37 2.36 8.29 -5.12
C PHE A 37 2.65 7.91 -3.67
N GLN A 38 1.67 8.08 -2.78
CA GLN A 38 1.77 7.74 -1.37
C GLN A 38 2.04 6.26 -1.11
N ALA A 39 1.34 5.36 -1.78
CA ALA A 39 1.60 3.93 -1.64
C ALA A 39 3.04 3.56 -2.06
N ARG A 40 3.55 4.20 -3.12
CA ARG A 40 4.90 3.93 -3.64
C ARG A 40 5.99 4.48 -2.73
N SER A 41 5.96 5.77 -2.35
CA SER A 41 7.06 6.31 -1.54
C SER A 41 7.04 5.80 -0.10
N ALA A 42 5.89 5.33 0.42
CA ALA A 42 5.85 4.63 1.70
C ALA A 42 6.46 3.23 1.59
N PHE A 43 6.19 2.50 0.51
CA PHE A 43 6.82 1.20 0.25
C PHE A 43 8.34 1.33 0.02
N THR A 44 8.82 2.39 -0.62
CA THR A 44 10.25 2.57 -0.85
C THR A 44 10.97 3.32 0.27
N GLY A 45 10.25 3.86 1.26
CA GLY A 45 10.83 4.61 2.37
C GLY A 45 11.37 6.00 2.00
N VAL A 46 11.03 6.53 0.83
CA VAL A 46 11.54 7.83 0.35
C VAL A 46 10.85 9.02 1.04
N GLY A 47 9.61 8.84 1.50
CA GLY A 47 8.83 9.89 2.15
C GLY A 47 8.11 10.83 1.18
N PHE A 48 7.49 11.89 1.73
CA PHE A 48 6.69 12.89 1.02
C PHE A 48 6.90 14.27 1.64
N THR A 49 6.36 15.31 1.00
CA THR A 49 6.29 16.66 1.59
C THR A 49 5.36 16.69 2.81
N THR A 50 5.48 17.73 3.64
CA THR A 50 4.65 17.92 4.84
C THR A 50 3.15 17.96 4.49
N ASP A 51 2.77 18.74 3.47
CA ASP A 51 1.38 18.86 3.03
C ASP A 51 0.77 17.53 2.57
N GLU A 52 1.56 16.68 1.89
CA GLU A 52 1.10 15.34 1.51
C GLU A 52 1.00 14.42 2.72
N SER A 53 1.92 14.54 3.67
CA SER A 53 1.94 13.71 4.87
C SER A 53 0.73 13.98 5.77
N GLU A 54 0.34 15.25 5.96
CA GLU A 54 -0.85 15.64 6.71
C GLU A 54 -2.13 14.99 6.17
N LYS A 55 -2.24 14.89 4.83
CA LYS A 55 -3.36 14.21 4.18
C LYS A 55 -3.43 12.74 4.50
N VAL A 56 -2.39 12.10 5.04
CA VAL A 56 -2.40 10.65 5.32
C VAL A 56 -2.39 10.37 6.81
N VAL A 57 -1.55 11.07 7.58
CA VAL A 57 -1.31 10.78 9.00
C VAL A 57 -2.48 11.17 9.90
N ASN A 58 -3.29 12.17 9.48
CA ASN A 58 -4.45 12.64 10.25
C ASN A 58 -5.65 11.68 10.20
N HIS A 59 -5.58 10.60 9.41
CA HIS A 59 -6.63 9.59 9.35
C HIS A 59 -6.10 8.23 9.83
N PRO A 60 -6.71 7.61 10.85
CA PRO A 60 -6.16 6.43 11.52
C PRO A 60 -5.95 5.24 10.57
N VAL A 61 -6.92 5.00 9.66
CA VAL A 61 -6.83 3.92 8.66
C VAL A 61 -5.69 4.16 7.67
N ARG A 62 -5.60 5.36 7.06
CA ARG A 62 -4.53 5.72 6.12
C ARG A 62 -3.15 5.57 6.77
N ARG A 63 -2.99 6.06 8.01
CA ARG A 63 -1.76 5.91 8.80
C ARG A 63 -1.38 4.44 8.99
N ARG A 64 -2.35 3.56 9.30
CA ARG A 64 -2.09 2.12 9.46
C ARG A 64 -1.66 1.45 8.15
N ILE A 65 -2.27 1.82 7.02
CA ILE A 65 -1.86 1.34 5.69
C ILE A 65 -0.40 1.72 5.41
N LEU A 66 -0.03 2.98 5.66
CA LEU A 66 1.34 3.44 5.45
C LEU A 66 2.36 2.71 6.32
N LEU A 67 2.06 2.51 7.61
CA LEU A 67 2.96 1.79 8.52
C LEU A 67 3.25 0.36 8.04
N VAL A 68 2.22 -0.34 7.56
CA VAL A 68 2.39 -1.69 6.99
C VAL A 68 3.20 -1.64 5.70
N LEU A 69 2.96 -0.66 4.83
CA LEU A 69 3.74 -0.48 3.59
C LEU A 69 5.23 -0.25 3.87
N MET A 70 5.56 0.60 4.86
CA MET A 70 6.94 0.88 5.22
C MET A 70 7.66 -0.38 5.74
N LEU A 71 6.97 -1.18 6.56
CA LEU A 71 7.52 -2.45 7.05
C LEU A 71 7.74 -3.46 5.92
N LEU A 72 6.73 -3.68 5.07
CA LEU A 72 6.80 -4.61 3.94
C LEU A 72 7.82 -4.15 2.90
N GLY A 73 7.93 -2.84 2.69
CA GLY A 73 8.90 -2.20 1.83
C GLY A 73 10.32 -2.56 2.17
N ASN A 74 10.72 -2.32 3.42
CA ASN A 74 12.04 -2.64 3.92
C ASN A 74 12.32 -4.15 3.82
N ALA A 75 11.39 -5.01 4.26
CA ALA A 75 11.54 -6.46 4.17
C ALA A 75 11.67 -6.94 2.70
N GLY A 76 10.88 -6.38 1.80
CA GLY A 76 10.88 -6.70 0.38
C GLY A 76 12.18 -6.30 -0.30
N ILE A 77 12.67 -5.09 -0.06
CA ILE A 77 13.93 -4.59 -0.65
C ILE A 77 15.11 -5.46 -0.18
N VAL A 78 15.21 -5.74 1.13
CA VAL A 78 16.28 -6.60 1.67
C VAL A 78 16.24 -7.99 1.02
N THR A 79 15.05 -8.60 0.94
CA THR A 79 14.89 -9.93 0.34
C THR A 79 15.24 -9.94 -1.15
N ALA A 80 14.85 -8.90 -1.89
CA ALA A 80 15.17 -8.75 -3.30
C ALA A 80 16.68 -8.61 -3.52
N VAL A 81 17.35 -7.74 -2.76
CA VAL A 81 18.80 -7.54 -2.85
C VAL A 81 19.56 -8.83 -2.49
N SER A 82 19.18 -9.51 -1.41
CA SER A 82 19.79 -10.79 -1.04
C SER A 82 19.61 -11.85 -2.13
N SER A 83 18.40 -11.96 -2.70
CA SER A 83 18.11 -12.91 -3.78
C SER A 83 18.93 -12.61 -5.03
N LEU A 84 19.11 -11.33 -5.36
CA LEU A 84 19.92 -10.90 -6.50
C LEU A 84 21.40 -11.25 -6.31
N ILE A 85 21.98 -10.95 -5.14
CA ILE A 85 23.38 -11.29 -4.81
C ILE A 85 23.61 -12.79 -4.92
N VAL A 86 22.76 -13.60 -4.27
CA VAL A 86 22.83 -15.07 -4.33
C VAL A 86 22.67 -15.57 -5.77
N SER A 87 21.85 -14.89 -6.57
CA SER A 87 21.69 -15.24 -7.98
C SER A 87 22.98 -15.07 -8.77
N PHE A 88 23.70 -13.96 -8.61
CA PHE A 88 24.96 -13.73 -9.32
C PHE A 88 26.06 -14.71 -8.88
N ILE A 89 26.20 -14.95 -7.58
CA ILE A 89 27.18 -15.93 -7.07
C ILE A 89 26.93 -17.34 -7.63
N ASN A 90 25.66 -17.72 -7.78
CA ASN A 90 25.30 -19.03 -8.34
C ASN A 90 25.50 -19.10 -9.87
N VAL A 91 25.40 -17.96 -10.57
CA VAL A 91 25.65 -17.87 -12.01
C VAL A 91 27.12 -18.12 -12.31
N ASP A 92 28.04 -17.54 -11.53
CA ASP A 92 29.49 -17.71 -11.68
C ASP A 92 29.95 -19.18 -11.51
N ARG A 93 29.21 -19.97 -10.73
CA ARG A 93 29.52 -21.40 -10.50
C ARG A 93 28.86 -22.34 -11.52
N SER A 94 27.98 -21.83 -12.38
CA SER A 94 27.20 -22.64 -13.31
C SER A 94 27.90 -22.82 -14.65
N SER A 95 27.81 -24.01 -15.23
CA SER A 95 28.42 -24.33 -16.54
C SER A 95 27.72 -23.65 -17.72
N SER A 96 26.48 -23.16 -17.55
CA SER A 96 25.76 -22.37 -18.55
C SER A 96 24.93 -21.26 -17.89
N PRO A 97 25.46 -20.03 -17.80
CA PRO A 97 24.79 -18.90 -17.16
C PRO A 97 23.63 -18.33 -18.00
N PHE A 98 23.46 -18.80 -19.24
CA PHE A 98 22.49 -18.26 -20.19
C PHE A 98 21.04 -18.33 -19.67
N TRP A 99 20.63 -19.49 -19.16
CA TRP A 99 19.24 -19.71 -18.75
C TRP A 99 18.81 -18.87 -17.53
N PRO A 100 19.60 -18.77 -16.43
CA PRO A 100 19.32 -17.84 -15.34
C PRO A 100 19.19 -16.38 -15.76
N ILE A 101 20.07 -15.91 -16.63
CA ILE A 101 20.08 -14.52 -17.09
C ILE A 101 18.86 -14.25 -17.98
N ALA A 102 18.57 -15.15 -18.93
CA ALA A 102 17.41 -15.04 -19.81
C ALA A 102 16.09 -15.03 -19.04
N LEU A 103 15.97 -15.89 -18.01
CA LEU A 103 14.78 -15.93 -17.15
C LEU A 103 14.63 -14.66 -16.31
N LEU A 104 15.72 -14.11 -15.78
CA LEU A 104 15.70 -12.85 -15.02
C LEU A 104 15.26 -11.68 -15.91
N ILE A 105 15.88 -11.53 -17.08
CA ILE A 105 15.58 -10.42 -18.01
C ILE A 105 14.13 -10.52 -18.50
N SER A 106 13.71 -11.70 -18.97
CA SER A 106 12.34 -11.89 -19.45
C SER A 106 11.31 -11.69 -18.34
N GLY A 107 11.59 -12.16 -17.13
CA GLY A 107 10.72 -11.97 -15.96
C GLY A 107 10.57 -10.49 -15.58
N VAL A 108 11.66 -9.73 -15.55
CA VAL A 108 11.61 -8.29 -15.24
C VAL A 108 10.87 -7.52 -16.34
N LEU A 109 11.12 -7.82 -17.61
CA LEU A 109 10.39 -7.20 -18.73
C LEU A 109 8.89 -7.50 -18.70
N LEU A 110 8.52 -8.75 -18.42
CA LEU A 110 7.13 -9.16 -18.24
C LEU A 110 6.49 -8.35 -17.12
N LEU A 111 7.14 -8.28 -15.95
CA LEU A 111 6.63 -7.52 -14.81
C LEU A 111 6.50 -6.04 -15.10
N TRP A 112 7.45 -5.44 -15.81
CA TRP A 112 7.38 -4.04 -16.23
C TRP A 112 6.19 -3.78 -17.17
N PHE A 113 5.97 -4.66 -18.15
CA PHE A 113 4.83 -4.57 -19.06
C PHE A 113 3.49 -4.70 -18.31
N VAL A 114 3.38 -5.69 -17.42
CA VAL A 114 2.20 -5.89 -16.57
C VAL A 114 1.99 -4.69 -15.64
N ALA A 115 3.05 -4.14 -15.05
CA ALA A 115 2.98 -3.00 -14.14
C ALA A 115 2.56 -1.71 -14.84
N ASN A 116 2.83 -1.55 -16.14
CA ASN A 116 2.47 -0.36 -16.92
C ASN A 116 1.15 -0.51 -17.71
N SER A 117 0.60 -1.71 -17.82
CA SER A 117 -0.63 -1.96 -18.60
C SER A 117 -1.87 -1.36 -17.92
N ALA A 118 -2.57 -0.47 -18.64
CA ALA A 118 -3.84 0.13 -18.20
C ALA A 118 -4.96 -0.92 -18.06
N PHE A 119 -4.95 -1.95 -18.90
CA PHE A 119 -5.91 -3.05 -18.82
C PHE A 119 -5.78 -3.82 -17.51
N VAL A 120 -4.53 -4.14 -17.13
CA VAL A 120 -4.22 -4.82 -15.86
C VAL A 120 -4.59 -3.91 -14.69
N ASP A 121 -4.29 -2.61 -14.78
CA ASP A 121 -4.67 -1.64 -13.74
C ASP A 121 -6.17 -1.59 -13.50
N ARG A 122 -6.98 -1.55 -14.57
CA ARG A 122 -8.43 -1.52 -14.44
C ARG A 122 -8.97 -2.82 -13.83
N HIS A 123 -8.53 -3.98 -14.32
CA HIS A 123 -9.00 -5.28 -13.81
C HIS A 123 -8.60 -5.50 -12.35
N LEU A 124 -7.33 -5.26 -12.03
CA LEU A 124 -6.84 -5.47 -10.67
C LEU A 124 -7.47 -4.48 -9.70
N SER A 125 -7.64 -3.22 -10.10
CA SER A 125 -8.33 -2.22 -9.26
C SER A 125 -9.77 -2.64 -8.97
N ASN A 126 -10.50 -3.11 -9.99
CA ASN A 126 -11.87 -3.59 -9.81
C ASN A 126 -11.91 -4.79 -8.86
N LEU A 127 -11.06 -5.80 -9.08
CA LEU A 127 -10.98 -7.00 -8.23
C LEU A 127 -10.65 -6.61 -6.78
N ILE A 128 -9.62 -5.79 -6.58
CA ILE A 128 -9.22 -5.30 -5.25
C ILE A 128 -10.38 -4.54 -4.60
N SER A 129 -11.06 -3.67 -5.34
CA SER A 129 -12.20 -2.91 -4.80
C SER A 129 -13.35 -3.81 -4.35
N THR A 130 -13.64 -4.88 -5.10
CA THR A 130 -14.69 -5.85 -4.75
C THR A 130 -14.31 -6.63 -3.51
N VAL A 131 -13.06 -7.12 -3.44
CA VAL A 131 -12.54 -7.84 -2.28
C VAL A 131 -12.54 -6.94 -1.04
N LEU A 132 -12.08 -5.69 -1.16
CA LEU A 132 -12.10 -4.75 -0.04
C LEU A 132 -13.53 -4.47 0.43
N LYS A 133 -14.50 -4.24 -0.46
CA LYS A 133 -15.89 -4.01 -0.05
C LYS A 133 -16.50 -5.22 0.65
N GLN A 134 -16.13 -6.43 0.24
CA GLN A 134 -16.70 -7.66 0.79
C GLN A 134 -16.06 -8.09 2.11
N TYR A 135 -14.76 -7.84 2.29
CA TYR A 135 -14.02 -8.29 3.48
C TYR A 135 -13.65 -7.16 4.45
N THR A 136 -13.77 -5.90 4.04
CA THR A 136 -13.48 -4.73 4.87
C THR A 136 -14.76 -3.94 5.07
N THR A 137 -15.43 -4.16 6.20
CA THR A 137 -16.21 -3.11 6.84
C THR A 137 -15.21 -2.02 7.21
N ILE A 138 -14.92 -1.11 6.28
CA ILE A 138 -14.32 0.17 6.65
C ILE A 138 -15.42 0.85 7.44
N ASP A 139 -15.44 0.54 8.72
CA ASP A 139 -16.26 1.19 9.71
C ASP A 139 -15.65 2.59 9.80
N ILE A 140 -16.21 3.49 9.00
CA ILE A 140 -15.93 4.92 9.02
C ILE A 140 -16.52 5.40 10.36
N HIS A 141 -15.87 5.04 11.46
CA HIS A 141 -16.11 5.70 12.72
C HIS A 141 -15.65 7.14 12.50
N ASP A 142 -16.66 7.98 12.38
CA ASP A 142 -16.60 9.40 12.11
C ASP A 142 -15.93 10.11 13.30
N PHE A 143 -14.60 9.96 13.40
CA PHE A 143 -13.79 10.71 14.36
C PHE A 143 -13.88 12.23 14.10
N SER A 144 -14.49 12.67 12.98
CA SER A 144 -14.82 14.08 12.75
C SER A 144 -15.93 14.61 13.68
N LYS A 145 -16.77 13.72 14.24
CA LYS A 145 -17.70 14.09 15.32
C LYS A 145 -17.01 14.33 16.67
N LEU A 146 -15.81 13.79 16.86
CA LEU A 146 -14.98 14.07 18.05
C LEU A 146 -14.01 15.25 17.82
N LEU A 147 -13.76 15.61 16.55
CA LEU A 147 -12.87 16.70 16.17
C LEU A 147 -13.61 18.01 15.81
N HIS A 148 -14.87 18.16 16.24
CA HIS A 148 -15.53 19.46 16.38
C HIS A 148 -15.32 20.08 17.78
N LEU A 149 -14.26 19.66 18.48
CA LEU A 149 -13.80 20.22 19.77
C LEU A 149 -12.47 20.96 19.65
N SER A 150 -12.08 21.39 18.45
CA SER A 150 -10.90 22.24 18.21
C SER A 150 -11.25 23.71 17.94
N GLY A 151 -12.34 24.19 18.54
CA GLY A 151 -12.69 25.60 18.64
C GLY A 151 -13.23 25.92 20.04
N ASP A 152 -13.60 27.19 20.29
CA ASP A 152 -14.07 27.72 21.60
C ASP A 152 -15.46 27.22 22.05
N TYR A 153 -15.94 26.09 21.54
CA TYR A 153 -17.29 25.59 21.81
C TYR A 153 -17.26 24.17 22.37
N GLN A 154 -17.92 24.00 23.51
CA GLN A 154 -18.08 22.75 24.24
C GLN A 154 -19.52 22.25 24.09
N ILE A 155 -19.69 20.97 23.75
CA ILE A 155 -20.99 20.31 23.82
C ILE A 155 -21.22 19.89 25.27
N SER A 156 -22.27 20.42 25.90
CA SER A 156 -22.71 20.02 27.24
C SER A 156 -24.11 19.41 27.13
N GLU A 157 -24.27 18.19 27.62
CA GLU A 157 -25.56 17.51 27.70
C GLU A 157 -26.19 17.88 29.05
N VAL A 158 -27.30 18.60 29.00
CA VAL A 158 -28.09 18.94 30.19
C VAL A 158 -29.23 17.95 30.28
N HIS A 159 -29.21 17.11 31.32
CA HIS A 159 -30.37 16.31 31.68
C HIS A 159 -31.49 17.24 32.15
N VAL A 160 -32.55 17.33 31.36
CA VAL A 160 -33.79 17.98 31.76
C VAL A 160 -34.55 16.97 32.62
N GLU A 161 -34.66 17.27 33.90
CA GLU A 161 -35.54 16.53 34.79
C GLU A 161 -36.98 16.95 34.49
N ASP A 162 -37.81 15.96 34.16
CA ASP A 162 -39.21 16.16 33.80
C ASP A 162 -39.97 16.58 35.06
N THR A 163 -40.10 17.89 35.29
CA THR A 163 -41.03 18.41 36.29
C THR A 163 -42.44 18.20 35.76
N GLY A 164 -42.93 16.98 35.99
CA GLY A 164 -44.34 16.64 35.85
C GLY A 164 -45.17 17.63 36.66
N VAL A 165 -45.88 18.50 35.95
CA VAL A 165 -46.98 19.28 36.51
C VAL A 165 -48.12 18.31 36.78
N GLN A 166 -48.36 18.03 38.06
CA GLN A 166 -49.67 17.65 38.59
C GLN A 166 -49.98 18.54 39.79
#